data_AF-A0AAW8REF5-F1
#
_entry.id   AF-A0AAW8REF5-F1
#
_cell.length_a   1.000
_cell.length_b   1.000
_cell.length_c   1.000
_cell.angle_alpha   90.00
_cell.angle_beta   90.00
_cell.angle_gamma   90.00
#
_symmetry.space_group_name_H-M   'P 1'
#
loop_
_entity.id
_entity.type
_entity.pdbx_description
1 polymer ?
#
loop_
_entity_poly.entity_id
_entity_poly.type
_entity_poly.pdbx_seq_one_letter_code
_entity_poly.pdbx_strand_id
1 'polypeptide(L)' 'MIEEYWKDDVIYYVEFLTLDGRKISKALVLSIEYSIEEVKKIILEKFYNVRAINHIDRWEECLSLKTDEIQ' A
#
# COMPACT_ATOMS: atom_id res chain seq x y z
N MET A 1 -25.47 -5.77 4.62
CA MET A 1 -24.58 -6.82 4.08
C MET A 1 -23.13 -6.50 4.43
N ILE A 2 -22.19 -7.42 4.27
CA ILE A 2 -20.78 -7.21 4.69
C ILE A 2 -20.17 -5.99 3.99
N GLU A 3 -20.58 -5.76 2.75
CA GLU A 3 -20.20 -4.66 1.88
C GLU A 3 -20.72 -3.29 2.35
N GLU A 4 -21.67 -3.24 3.30
CA GLU A 4 -22.10 -1.96 3.89
C GLU A 4 -21.04 -1.39 4.84
N TYR A 5 -20.26 -2.26 5.48
CA TYR A 5 -19.30 -1.88 6.53
C TYR A 5 -17.85 -2.07 6.10
N TRP A 6 -17.60 -2.97 5.14
CA TRP A 6 -16.26 -3.39 4.76
C TRP A 6 -15.96 -3.08 3.30
N LYS A 7 -14.68 -2.80 3.02
CA LYS A 7 -14.12 -2.62 1.69
C LYS A 7 -13.06 -3.68 1.44
N ASP A 8 -13.09 -4.29 0.25
CA ASP A 8 -12.03 -5.18 -0.23
C ASP A 8 -10.75 -4.40 -0.55
N ASP A 9 -9.68 -4.78 0.13
CA ASP A 9 -8.34 -4.26 -0.03
C ASP A 9 -7.35 -5.43 -0.15
N VAL A 10 -6.09 -5.11 -0.40
CA VAL A 10 -4.99 -6.04 -0.53
C VAL A 10 -3.83 -5.55 0.32
N ILE A 11 -3.20 -6.49 1.02
CA ILE A 11 -1.95 -6.28 1.74
C ILE A 11 -0.80 -6.46 0.77
N TYR A 12 -0.01 -5.41 0.57
CA TYR A 12 1.24 -5.44 -0.17
C TYR A 12 2.42 -5.41 0.78
N TYR A 13 3.37 -6.32 0.61
CA TYR A 13 4.68 -6.20 1.24
C TYR A 13 5.63 -5.47 0.30
N VAL A 14 6.16 -4.33 0.74
CA VAL A 14 7.00 -3.47 -0.09
C VAL A 14 8.35 -3.25 0.56
N GLU A 15 9.36 -3.16 -0.29
CA GLU A 15 10.73 -2.85 0.12
C GLU A 15 11.34 -1.82 -0.82
N PHE A 16 11.93 -0.77 -0.25
CA PHE A 16 12.59 0.27 -1.03
C PHE A 16 13.80 0.85 -0.28
N LEU A 17 14.72 1.40 -1.07
CA LEU A 17 15.91 2.10 -0.60
C LEU A 17 15.64 3.60 -0.62
N THR A 18 16.02 4.30 0.44
CA THR A 18 15.97 5.77 0.49
C THR A 18 17.26 6.40 -0.01
N LEU A 19 17.24 7.70 -0.32
CA LEU A 19 18.41 8.45 -0.79
C LEU A 19 19.57 8.48 0.21
N ASP A 20 19.27 8.41 1.51
CA ASP A 20 20.26 8.30 2.59
C ASP A 20 20.76 6.85 2.82
N GLY A 21 20.37 5.91 1.97
CA GLY A 21 20.84 4.53 1.98
C GLY A 21 20.12 3.61 2.96
N ARG A 22 19.04 4.06 3.60
CA ARG A 22 18.24 3.18 4.47
C ARG A 22 17.32 2.27 3.66
N LYS A 23 17.21 1.05 4.12
CA LYS A 23 16.31 0.04 3.58
C LYS A 23 15.03 0.04 4.41
N ILE A 24 13.88 0.28 3.77
CA ILE A 24 12.58 0.32 4.42
C ILE A 24 11.73 -0.85 3.92
N SER A 25 11.13 -1.57 4.86
CA SER A 25 10.20 -2.67 4.59
C SER A 25 8.89 -2.40 5.31
N LYS A 26 7.76 -2.46 4.59
CA LYS A 26 6.43 -2.16 5.13
C LYS A 26 5.36 -3.07 4.51
N ALA A 27 4.31 -3.32 5.29
CA ALA A 27 3.04 -3.80 4.77
C ALA A 27 2.13 -2.60 4.50
N LEU A 28 1.53 -2.52 3.31
CA LEU A 28 0.58 -1.49 2.91
C LEU A 28 -0.78 -2.13 2.67
N VAL A 29 -1.84 -1.53 3.17
CA VAL A 29 -3.22 -1.90 2.83
C VAL A 29 -3.71 -0.92 1.78
N LEU A 30 -4.05 -1.42 0.60
CA LEU A 30 -4.42 -0.62 -0.57
C LEU A 30 -5.61 -1.25 -1.29
N SER A 31 -6.32 -0.45 -2.09
CA SER A 31 -7.45 -0.93 -2.90
C SER A 31 -7.07 -2.15 -3.73
N ILE A 32 -7.93 -3.17 -3.75
CA ILE A 32 -7.74 -4.36 -4.61
C ILE A 32 -7.70 -4.01 -6.10
N GLU A 33 -8.29 -2.88 -6.47
CA GLU A 33 -8.33 -2.37 -7.84
C GLU A 33 -7.00 -1.78 -8.32
N TYR A 34 -6.07 -1.47 -7.41
CA TYR A 34 -4.79 -0.90 -7.82
C TYR A 34 -3.89 -1.95 -8.48
N SER A 35 -3.40 -1.58 -9.65
CA SER A 35 -2.32 -2.29 -10.34
C SER A 35 -0.98 -2.09 -9.63
N ILE A 36 -0.01 -2.99 -9.89
CA ILE A 36 1.36 -2.88 -9.35
C ILE A 36 2.01 -1.54 -9.71
N GLU A 37 1.76 -1.00 -10.91
CA GLU A 37 2.30 0.30 -11.33
C GLU A 37 1.71 1.46 -10.54
N GLU A 38 0.43 1.39 -10.13
CA GLU A 38 -0.17 2.38 -9.24
C GLU A 38 0.38 2.28 -7.82
N VAL A 39 0.56 1.05 -7.30
CA VAL A 39 1.23 0.83 -6.01
C VAL A 39 2.64 1.43 -6.03
N LYS A 40 3.39 1.23 -7.13
CA LYS A 40 4.72 1.80 -7.33
C LYS A 40 4.68 3.33 -7.30
N LYS A 41 3.72 3.96 -8.00
CA LYS A 41 3.53 5.43 -7.96
C LYS A 41 3.22 5.92 -6.55
N ILE A 42 2.32 5.24 -5.84
CA ILE A 42 2.00 5.56 -4.44
C ILE A 42 3.26 5.53 -3.57
N ILE A 43 4.12 4.52 -3.73
CA ILE A 43 5.38 4.44 -2.97
C ILE A 43 6.28 5.64 -3.29
N LEU A 44 6.47 5.97 -4.58
CA LEU A 44 7.33 7.08 -5.00
C LEU A 44 6.79 8.46 -4.58
N GLU A 45 5.47 8.63 -4.53
CA GLU A 45 4.83 9.92 -4.23
C GLU A 45 4.60 10.16 -2.73
N LYS A 46 4.30 9.10 -1.97
CA LYS A 46 3.87 9.22 -0.57
C LYS A 46 4.99 8.94 0.43
N PHE A 47 6.05 8.25 0.03
CA PHE A 47 7.20 8.03 0.89
C PHE A 47 8.32 9.02 0.57
N TYR A 48 8.92 9.57 1.61
CA TYR A 48 9.97 10.57 1.47
C TYR A 48 11.29 9.93 1.02
N ASN A 49 11.97 10.57 0.06
CA ASN A 49 13.32 10.21 -0.39
C ASN A 49 13.46 8.78 -0.93
N VAL A 50 12.47 8.23 -1.62
CA VAL A 50 12.63 6.93 -2.28
C VAL A 50 13.65 7.05 -3.42
N ARG A 51 14.73 6.25 -3.34
CA ARG A 51 15.76 6.14 -4.37
C ARG A 51 15.44 5.05 -5.37
N ALA A 52 15.06 3.88 -4.87
CA ALA A 52 14.73 2.72 -5.69
C ALA A 52 13.75 1.82 -4.95
N ILE A 53 12.79 1.26 -5.66
CA ILE A 53 11.91 0.22 -5.14
C ILE A 53 12.55 -1.11 -5.47
N ASN A 54 12.85 -1.89 -4.45
CA ASN A 54 13.49 -3.19 -4.61
C ASN A 54 12.44 -4.28 -4.84
N HIS A 55 11.29 -4.16 -4.18
CA HIS A 55 10.32 -5.23 -4.10
C HIS A 55 8.89 -4.73 -3.85
N ILE A 56 7.91 -5.34 -4.51
CA ILE A 56 6.47 -5.17 -4.26
C ILE A 56 5.82 -6.54 -4.46
N ASP A 57 5.35 -7.15 -3.36
CA ASP A 57 4.60 -8.41 -3.39
C ASP A 57 3.15 -8.19 -2.96
N ARG A 58 2.23 -8.75 -3.74
CA ARG A 58 0.84 -8.96 -3.32
C ARG A 58 0.81 -10.12 -2.33
N TRP A 59 0.51 -9.85 -1.06
CA TRP A 59 0.58 -10.87 -0.02
C TRP A 59 -0.76 -11.56 0.23
N GLU A 60 -1.80 -10.81 0.58
CA GLU A 60 -3.10 -11.36 0.94
C GLU A 60 -4.24 -10.38 0.65
N GLU A 61 -5.45 -10.89 0.40
CA GLU A 61 -6.67 -10.09 0.34
C GLU A 61 -7.17 -9.82 1.76
N CYS A 62 -7.73 -8.63 1.98
CA CYS A 62 -8.19 -8.22 3.30
C CYS A 62 -9.42 -7.32 3.22
N LEU A 63 -10.06 -7.14 4.37
CA LEU A 63 -11.19 -6.23 4.52
C LEU A 63 -10.79 -5.06 5.43
N SER A 64 -10.98 -3.85 4.94
CA SER A 64 -10.85 -2.61 5.73
C SER A 64 -12.23 -2.11 6.13
N LEU A 65 -12.37 -1.64 7.37
CA LEU A 65 -13.59 -0.98 7.81
C LEU A 65 -13.75 0.33 7.04
N LYS A 66 -14.92 0.56 6.44
CA LYS A 66 -15.25 1.88 5.88
C LYS A 66 -15.28 2.87 7.03
N THR A 67 -14.29 3.75 7.10
CA THR A 67 -14.40 4.92 7.96
C THR A 67 -15.43 5.83 7.32
N ASP A 68 -16.63 5.89 7.89
CA ASP A 68 -17.47 7.07 7.72
C ASP A 68 -16.59 8.26 8.12
N GLU A 69 -16.43 9.24 7.24
CA GLU A 69 -15.84 10.51 7.61
C GLU A 69 -16.61 11.01 8.83
N ILE A 70 -16.01 10.91 10.03
CA ILE A 70 -16.50 11.67 11.17
C ILE A 70 -16.21 13.12 10.80
N GLN A 71 -17.21 13.75 10.18
CA GLN A 71 -17.24 15.17 9.83
C GLN A 71 -17.01 16.05 11.05
#